data_AF-A0AA48M394-F1
#
_entry.id   AF-A0AA48M394-F1
#
_cell.length_a   1.000
_cell.length_b   1.000
_cell.length_c   1.000
_cell.angle_alpha   90.00
_cell.angle_beta   90.00
_cell.angle_gamma   90.00
#
_symmetry.space_group_name_H-M   'P 1'
#
loop_
_entity.id
_entity.type
_entity.pdbx_description
1 polymer ?
#
loop_
_entity_poly.entity_id
_entity_poly.type
_entity_poly.pdbx_seq_one_letter_code
_entity_poly.pdbx_strand_id
1 'polypeptide(L)'
;MKRSLLLLALACAGLTASHAAAQGILDIFGPDRPERAAPRAAPEPARAEKPKKKTDAAKKKQDAAKARTDAAKPDAAAKPGAPGEAPPPPYEPQLVRLSELLGSLAYLRDLCGDKDGDDWRGKMSALIEAEAPSGPRRDKYVAAFNRGFRGYELTYRRCTPNARDVTARYLDETAKISKDVSYRFGTP
;
A
#
# COMPACT_ATOMS: atom_id res chain seq x y z
N MET A 1 39.36 0.94 -48.45
CA MET A 1 39.92 2.18 -47.87
C MET A 1 39.32 2.35 -46.47
N LYS A 2 39.77 1.61 -45.44
CA LYS A 2 40.92 1.84 -44.54
C LYS A 2 40.90 3.21 -43.84
N ARG A 3 40.62 3.17 -42.51
CA ARG A 3 41.14 3.96 -41.37
C ARG A 3 40.00 4.27 -40.39
N SER A 4 40.11 4.16 -39.07
CA SER A 4 41.08 3.58 -38.16
C SER A 4 40.45 3.62 -36.75
N LEU A 5 40.75 2.62 -35.93
CA LEU A 5 40.50 2.59 -34.49
C LEU A 5 41.07 3.83 -33.78
N LEU A 6 40.42 4.25 -32.68
CA LEU A 6 41.13 4.69 -31.49
C LEU A 6 40.30 4.41 -30.23
N LEU A 7 40.74 3.37 -29.53
CA LEU A 7 40.46 3.08 -28.13
C LEU A 7 41.06 4.19 -27.27
N LEU A 8 40.29 4.75 -26.33
CA LEU A 8 40.86 5.47 -25.20
C LEU A 8 40.25 4.88 -23.91
N ALA A 9 40.98 3.94 -23.33
CA ALA A 9 40.78 3.51 -21.95
C ALA A 9 41.47 4.54 -21.05
N LEU A 10 40.71 5.22 -20.19
CA LEU A 10 41.26 6.07 -19.14
C LEU A 10 40.95 5.43 -17.78
N ALA A 11 41.98 4.84 -17.19
CA ALA A 11 41.99 4.36 -15.82
C ALA A 11 42.34 5.52 -14.88
N CYS A 12 41.46 5.85 -13.94
CA CYS A 12 41.77 6.70 -12.79
C CYS A 12 41.63 5.86 -11.51
N ALA A 13 42.76 5.65 -10.83
CA ALA A 13 42.85 4.99 -9.54
C ALA A 13 43.08 6.04 -8.43
N GLY A 14 42.20 6.04 -7.41
CA GLY A 14 42.48 6.38 -6.01
C GLY A 14 42.43 7.85 -5.56
N LEU A 15 41.52 8.20 -4.61
CA LEU A 15 41.85 8.32 -3.17
C LEU A 15 40.63 8.73 -2.29
N THR A 16 40.48 7.99 -1.18
CA THR A 16 39.90 8.29 0.15
C THR A 16 38.44 8.79 0.30
N ALA A 17 37.57 7.89 0.75
CA ALA A 17 36.39 8.21 1.54
C ALA A 17 36.60 7.68 2.98
N SER A 18 36.61 8.58 3.96
CA SER A 18 36.37 8.27 5.37
C SER A 18 35.20 9.13 5.82
N HIS A 19 34.11 8.48 6.23
CA HIS A 19 33.21 8.83 7.34
C HIS A 19 31.94 7.97 7.22
N ALA A 20 31.84 6.92 8.02
CA ALA A 20 30.55 6.44 8.54
C ALA A 20 30.80 5.34 9.58
N ALA A 21 30.86 5.74 10.85
CA ALA A 21 30.61 4.85 11.96
C ALA A 21 29.10 4.83 12.26
N ALA A 22 28.62 3.67 12.71
CA ALA A 22 27.38 3.41 13.46
C ALA A 22 26.06 3.43 12.67
N GLN A 23 25.08 2.54 12.89
CA GLN A 23 24.94 1.30 13.68
C GLN A 23 23.53 0.75 13.35
N GLY A 24 23.41 -0.58 13.23
CA GLY A 24 22.25 -1.37 13.66
C GLY A 24 20.90 -1.16 12.96
N ILE A 25 20.58 -2.03 11.99
CA ILE A 25 19.20 -2.53 11.80
C ILE A 25 19.08 -3.85 10.98
N LEU A 26 20.19 -4.41 10.46
CA LEU A 26 20.17 -5.48 9.46
C LEU A 26 20.63 -6.87 9.95
N ASP A 27 20.52 -7.21 11.23
CA ASP A 27 20.75 -8.58 11.73
C ASP A 27 19.45 -9.37 11.99
N ILE A 28 18.30 -8.88 11.52
CA ILE A 28 16.99 -9.51 11.74
C ILE A 28 16.58 -10.50 10.61
N PHE A 29 17.25 -10.52 9.45
CA PHE A 29 16.88 -11.43 8.35
C PHE A 29 18.07 -12.18 7.70
N GLY A 30 18.47 -13.29 8.33
CA GLY A 30 18.94 -14.52 7.66
C GLY A 30 20.43 -14.86 7.80
N PRO A 31 20.89 -16.00 7.25
CA PRO A 31 20.21 -17.29 7.01
C PRO A 31 21.05 -18.49 7.52
N ASP A 32 20.43 -19.54 8.07
CA ASP A 32 20.88 -20.97 8.03
C ASP A 32 20.19 -21.80 9.14
N ARG A 33 19.58 -22.93 8.76
CA ARG A 33 19.07 -23.99 9.66
C ARG A 33 19.77 -25.29 9.23
N PRO A 34 20.27 -26.12 10.16
CA PRO A 34 19.49 -27.28 10.64
C PRO A 34 19.75 -27.58 12.14
N GLU A 35 18.85 -28.18 12.91
CA GLU A 35 18.70 -29.63 13.04
C GLU A 35 17.47 -29.90 13.94
N ARG A 36 16.69 -30.93 13.61
CA ARG A 36 15.49 -31.37 14.31
C ARG A 36 15.86 -32.04 15.64
N ALA A 37 15.45 -31.48 16.78
CA ALA A 37 15.55 -32.12 18.10
C ALA A 37 14.17 -32.62 18.60
N ALA A 38 14.16 -33.83 19.15
CA ALA A 38 13.00 -34.65 19.53
C ALA A 38 12.02 -34.00 20.54
N PRO A 39 10.74 -34.43 20.59
CA PRO A 39 9.76 -33.89 21.53
C PRO A 39 10.11 -34.26 22.98
N ARG A 40 10.23 -33.24 23.85
CA ARG A 40 10.30 -33.47 25.30
C ARG A 40 8.89 -33.76 25.84
N ALA A 41 8.82 -34.80 26.66
CA ALA A 41 7.60 -35.31 27.29
C ALA A 41 6.90 -34.26 28.16
N ALA A 42 5.56 -34.25 28.10
CA ALA A 42 4.72 -33.46 28.98
C ALA A 42 4.74 -34.05 30.42
N PRO A 43 4.84 -33.24 31.48
CA PRO A 43 4.63 -33.74 32.84
C PRO A 43 3.13 -33.96 33.12
N GLU A 44 2.81 -35.10 33.71
CA GLU A 44 1.48 -35.51 34.20
C GLU A 44 0.91 -34.52 35.26
N PRO A 45 -0.42 -34.38 35.35
CA PRO A 45 -1.04 -33.52 36.35
C PRO A 45 -1.08 -34.18 37.73
N ALA A 46 -0.40 -33.57 38.71
CA ALA A 46 -0.54 -33.93 40.11
C ALA A 46 -1.95 -33.61 40.65
N ARG A 47 -2.43 -34.57 41.44
CA ARG A 47 -3.75 -34.74 42.04
C ARG A 47 -4.11 -33.66 43.06
N ALA A 48 -5.40 -33.35 43.13
CA ALA A 48 -6.02 -32.34 43.98
C ALA A 48 -5.95 -32.62 45.49
N GLU A 49 -5.74 -31.55 46.27
CA GLU A 49 -6.08 -31.45 47.69
C GLU A 49 -6.96 -30.20 47.93
N LYS A 50 -8.05 -30.35 48.70
CA LYS A 50 -9.12 -29.34 48.95
C LYS A 50 -8.86 -28.53 50.25
N PRO A 51 -9.81 -27.73 50.79
CA PRO A 51 -10.20 -26.35 50.41
C PRO A 51 -10.19 -25.37 51.61
N LYS A 52 -10.05 -24.03 51.44
CA LYS A 52 -10.64 -23.04 52.38
C LYS A 52 -11.10 -21.74 51.70
N LYS A 53 -12.28 -21.31 52.14
CA LYS A 53 -13.19 -20.26 51.67
C LYS A 53 -12.86 -18.92 52.35
N LYS A 54 -12.95 -17.79 51.63
CA LYS A 54 -13.26 -16.41 52.11
C LYS A 54 -13.44 -15.49 50.89
N THR A 55 -14.69 -15.30 50.46
CA THR A 55 -15.55 -14.11 50.70
C THR A 55 -15.16 -12.87 49.88
N ASP A 56 -15.96 -12.63 48.84
CA ASP A 56 -16.58 -11.34 48.49
C ASP A 56 -15.64 -10.13 48.28
N ALA A 57 -15.06 -10.05 47.07
CA ALA A 57 -14.52 -8.79 46.55
C ALA A 57 -14.50 -8.73 45.00
N ALA A 58 -15.48 -9.36 44.33
CA ALA A 58 -15.59 -9.35 42.87
C ALA A 58 -16.99 -8.88 42.41
N LYS A 59 -17.42 -7.73 42.91
CA LYS A 59 -18.56 -6.99 42.35
C LYS A 59 -18.33 -5.48 42.47
N LYS A 60 -17.26 -5.00 41.83
CA LYS A 60 -17.07 -3.56 41.56
C LYS A 60 -16.08 -3.36 40.41
N LYS A 61 -16.37 -3.95 39.25
CA LYS A 61 -15.61 -3.69 38.02
C LYS A 61 -16.47 -3.84 36.76
N GLN A 62 -17.72 -3.37 36.82
CA GLN A 62 -18.58 -3.28 35.63
C GLN A 62 -19.33 -1.95 35.49
N ASP A 63 -19.25 -1.03 36.47
CA ASP A 63 -19.92 0.28 36.42
C ASP A 63 -19.00 1.46 36.04
N ALA A 64 -17.81 1.18 35.48
CA ALA A 64 -16.86 2.20 35.03
C ALA A 64 -16.78 2.35 33.49
N ALA A 65 -17.76 1.81 32.76
CA ALA A 65 -17.87 1.89 31.30
C ALA A 65 -19.07 2.74 30.80
N LYS A 66 -19.75 3.46 31.70
CA LYS A 66 -20.94 4.29 31.38
C LYS A 66 -20.87 5.73 31.90
N ALA A 67 -19.68 6.34 31.87
CA ALA A 67 -19.48 7.76 32.22
C ALA A 67 -18.19 8.32 31.62
N ARG A 68 -18.09 8.31 30.27
CA ARG A 68 -17.21 9.20 29.48
C ARG A 68 -17.91 9.57 28.17
N THR A 69 -19.17 9.96 28.27
CA THR A 69 -19.66 11.07 27.45
C THR A 69 -19.16 12.35 28.13
N ASP A 70 -18.87 13.37 27.31
CA ASP A 70 -18.62 14.75 27.75
C ASP A 70 -17.20 15.07 28.23
N ALA A 71 -16.25 15.13 27.29
CA ALA A 71 -15.28 16.23 27.16
C ALA A 71 -14.27 15.94 26.04
N ALA A 72 -14.64 16.22 24.80
CA ALA A 72 -13.68 16.39 23.71
C ALA A 72 -13.81 17.84 23.22
N LYS A 73 -12.82 18.68 23.57
CA LYS A 73 -12.62 19.97 22.91
C LYS A 73 -11.48 19.80 21.90
N PRO A 74 -11.74 20.08 20.62
CA PRO A 74 -10.69 20.62 19.77
C PRO A 74 -11.17 21.96 19.19
N ASP A 75 -10.56 23.06 19.65
CA ASP A 75 -10.47 24.27 18.84
C ASP A 75 -9.50 23.96 17.68
N ALA A 76 -10.00 23.26 16.67
CA ALA A 76 -9.36 23.23 15.37
C ALA A 76 -9.74 24.54 14.67
N ALA A 77 -8.77 25.45 14.60
CA ALA A 77 -8.85 26.64 13.78
C ALA A 77 -9.39 26.27 12.39
N ALA A 78 -10.57 26.79 12.07
CA ALA A 78 -11.18 26.64 10.76
C ALA A 78 -10.22 27.26 9.73
N LYS A 79 -9.59 26.41 8.92
CA LYS A 79 -8.96 26.87 7.68
C LYS A 79 -10.07 27.57 6.87
N PRO A 80 -9.85 28.79 6.35
CA PRO A 80 -10.77 29.42 5.41
C PRO A 80 -11.12 28.40 4.32
N GLY A 81 -12.42 28.19 4.11
CA GLY A 81 -12.92 27.21 3.15
C GLY A 81 -12.28 27.44 1.80
N ALA A 82 -11.66 26.40 1.25
CA ALA A 82 -11.23 26.40 -0.13
C ALA A 82 -12.42 26.86 -1.00
N PRO A 83 -12.17 27.66 -2.06
CA PRO A 83 -13.20 27.98 -3.05
C PRO A 83 -13.97 26.71 -3.40
N GLY A 84 -15.31 26.78 -3.36
CA GLY A 84 -16.16 25.62 -3.62
C GLY A 84 -15.74 24.95 -4.93
N GLU A 85 -15.46 23.65 -4.87
CA GLU A 85 -15.07 22.88 -6.05
C GLU A 85 -16.17 23.01 -7.12
N ALA A 86 -15.76 23.23 -8.37
CA ALA A 86 -16.70 23.22 -9.48
C ALA A 86 -17.51 21.90 -9.47
N PRO A 87 -18.79 21.92 -9.90
CA PRO A 87 -19.59 20.71 -9.96
C PRO A 87 -18.83 19.56 -10.63
N PRO A 88 -18.91 18.34 -10.08
CA PRO A 88 -18.18 17.20 -10.60
C PRO A 88 -18.62 16.92 -12.05
N PRO A 89 -17.69 16.64 -12.99
CA PRO A 89 -18.07 16.25 -14.33
C PRO A 89 -18.87 14.93 -14.31
N PRO A 90 -19.74 14.71 -15.30
CA PRO A 90 -20.59 13.52 -15.35
C PRO A 90 -19.79 12.20 -15.44
N TYR A 91 -18.54 12.26 -15.87
CA TYR A 91 -17.63 11.13 -15.96
C TYR A 91 -16.73 10.94 -14.72
N GLU A 92 -16.78 11.81 -13.70
CA GLU A 92 -15.94 11.69 -12.49
C GLU A 92 -16.02 10.29 -11.84
N PRO A 93 -17.20 9.64 -11.71
CA PRO A 93 -17.26 8.28 -11.15
C PRO A 93 -16.44 7.25 -11.95
N GLN A 94 -16.37 7.41 -13.27
CA GLN A 94 -15.61 6.53 -14.16
C GLN A 94 -14.12 6.74 -13.94
N LEU A 95 -13.67 7.98 -13.74
CA LEU A 95 -12.26 8.29 -13.43
C LEU A 95 -11.84 7.86 -12.03
N VAL A 96 -12.74 7.91 -11.05
CA VAL A 96 -12.51 7.32 -9.71
C VAL A 96 -12.30 5.82 -9.84
N ARG A 97 -13.16 5.12 -10.61
CA ARG A 97 -13.00 3.68 -10.87
C ARG A 97 -11.71 3.39 -11.63
N LEU A 98 -11.40 4.16 -12.67
CA LEU A 98 -10.16 4.04 -13.43
C LEU A 98 -8.94 4.16 -12.52
N SER A 99 -8.94 5.17 -11.63
CA SER A 99 -7.86 5.40 -10.66
C SER A 99 -7.63 4.19 -9.75
N GLU A 100 -8.70 3.58 -9.24
CA GLU A 100 -8.61 2.35 -8.43
C GLU A 100 -7.99 1.18 -9.22
N LEU A 101 -8.44 0.96 -10.46
CA LEU A 101 -7.92 -0.09 -11.33
C LEU A 101 -6.43 0.11 -11.65
N LEU A 102 -6.01 1.35 -11.93
CA LEU A 102 -4.60 1.69 -12.15
C LEU A 102 -3.75 1.34 -10.93
N GLY A 103 -4.24 1.60 -9.72
CA GLY A 103 -3.55 1.23 -8.47
C GLY A 103 -3.44 -0.27 -8.27
N SER A 104 -4.52 -1.00 -8.55
CA SER A 104 -4.50 -2.46 -8.50
C SER A 104 -3.55 -3.08 -9.53
N LEU A 105 -3.55 -2.58 -10.77
CA LEU A 105 -2.66 -3.04 -11.83
C LEU A 105 -1.20 -2.73 -11.51
N ALA A 106 -0.91 -1.54 -10.99
CA ALA A 106 0.43 -1.16 -10.57
C ALA A 106 1.03 -2.15 -9.56
N TYR A 107 0.23 -2.66 -8.61
CA TYR A 107 0.70 -3.67 -7.66
C TYR A 107 0.77 -5.08 -8.26
N LEU A 108 -0.33 -5.55 -8.88
CA LEU A 108 -0.47 -6.93 -9.33
C LEU A 108 0.53 -7.29 -10.44
N ARG A 109 0.84 -6.35 -11.32
CA ARG A 109 1.75 -6.58 -12.45
C ARG A 109 3.22 -6.63 -12.03
N ASP A 110 3.60 -5.81 -11.06
CA ASP A 110 4.90 -5.93 -10.38
C ASP A 110 5.01 -7.28 -9.66
N LEU A 111 3.97 -7.66 -8.89
CA LEU A 111 3.94 -8.93 -8.16
C LEU A 111 4.02 -10.16 -9.08
N CYS A 112 3.41 -10.09 -10.27
CA CYS A 112 3.37 -11.19 -11.23
C CYS A 112 4.52 -11.22 -12.24
N GLY A 113 5.43 -10.24 -12.18
CA GLY A 113 6.68 -10.24 -12.93
C GLY A 113 6.59 -9.63 -14.33
N ASP A 114 5.51 -8.91 -14.64
CA ASP A 114 5.38 -8.15 -15.90
C ASP A 114 6.34 -6.95 -15.93
N LYS A 115 6.75 -6.44 -14.75
CA LYS A 115 7.72 -5.36 -14.54
C LYS A 115 7.35 -4.01 -15.19
N ASP A 116 6.07 -3.76 -15.38
CA ASP A 116 5.54 -2.51 -15.92
C ASP A 116 4.67 -1.75 -14.90
N GLY A 117 4.74 -2.07 -13.60
CA GLY A 117 3.96 -1.36 -12.58
C GLY A 117 4.25 0.13 -12.54
N ASP A 118 5.47 0.56 -12.89
CA ASP A 118 5.84 1.97 -13.03
C ASP A 118 5.06 2.67 -14.15
N ASP A 119 4.77 1.97 -15.25
CA ASP A 119 3.96 2.53 -16.34
C ASP A 119 2.52 2.81 -15.88
N TRP A 120 1.97 1.94 -15.01
CA TRP A 120 0.64 2.14 -14.42
C TRP A 120 0.61 3.30 -13.42
N ARG A 121 1.69 3.49 -12.66
CA ARG A 121 1.90 4.69 -11.82
C ARG A 121 1.99 5.95 -12.68
N GLY A 122 2.72 5.90 -13.80
CA GLY A 122 2.83 6.99 -14.77
C GLY A 122 1.48 7.36 -15.38
N LYS A 123 0.65 6.37 -15.76
CA LYS A 123 -0.72 6.60 -16.25
C LYS A 123 -1.59 7.31 -15.22
N MET A 124 -1.45 6.96 -13.93
CA MET A 124 -2.16 7.66 -12.85
C MET A 124 -1.72 9.12 -12.73
N SER A 125 -0.40 9.39 -12.80
CA SER A 125 0.12 10.76 -12.80
C SER A 125 -0.45 11.58 -13.96
N ALA A 126 -0.43 11.02 -15.17
CA ALA A 126 -1.00 11.68 -16.35
C ALA A 126 -2.50 11.96 -16.21
N LEU A 127 -3.26 11.02 -15.62
CA LEU A 127 -4.68 11.23 -15.33
C LEU A 127 -4.92 12.40 -14.37
N ILE A 128 -4.14 12.48 -13.30
CA ILE A 128 -4.23 13.57 -12.32
C ILE A 128 -3.89 14.91 -12.97
N GLU A 129 -2.81 14.97 -13.74
CA GLU A 129 -2.37 16.19 -14.41
C GLU A 129 -3.42 16.73 -15.38
N ALA A 130 -4.10 15.85 -16.12
CA ALA A 130 -5.12 16.22 -17.08
C ALA A 130 -6.44 16.67 -16.42
N GLU A 131 -6.90 15.97 -15.38
CA GLU A 131 -8.30 16.10 -14.89
C GLU A 131 -8.42 16.83 -13.55
N ALA A 132 -7.39 16.74 -12.70
CA ALA A 132 -7.43 17.25 -11.33
C ALA A 132 -6.02 17.54 -10.80
N PRO A 133 -5.31 18.57 -11.31
CA PRO A 133 -3.93 18.85 -10.91
C PRO A 133 -3.81 19.24 -9.43
N SER A 134 -4.89 19.71 -8.80
CA SER A 134 -4.93 20.05 -7.38
C SER A 134 -6.36 19.97 -6.81
N GLY A 135 -6.48 20.12 -5.48
CA GLY A 135 -7.76 20.24 -4.79
C GLY A 135 -8.42 18.89 -4.43
N PRO A 136 -9.64 18.93 -3.86
CA PRO A 136 -10.31 17.73 -3.35
C PRO A 136 -10.58 16.66 -4.41
N ARG A 137 -10.81 17.04 -5.68
CA ARG A 137 -10.90 16.08 -6.80
C ARG A 137 -9.64 15.23 -6.96
N ARG A 138 -8.46 15.85 -6.86
CA ARG A 138 -7.17 15.14 -6.89
C ARG A 138 -7.12 14.10 -5.78
N ASP A 139 -7.50 14.51 -4.57
CA ASP A 139 -7.45 13.66 -3.38
C ASP A 139 -8.37 12.44 -3.53
N LYS A 140 -9.54 12.59 -4.19
CA LYS A 140 -10.42 11.46 -4.51
C LYS A 140 -9.73 10.43 -5.42
N TYR A 141 -9.10 10.89 -6.51
CA TYR A 141 -8.40 10.02 -7.46
C TYR A 141 -7.22 9.31 -6.79
N VAL A 142 -6.40 10.05 -6.03
CA VAL A 142 -5.28 9.49 -5.27
C VAL A 142 -5.77 8.49 -4.22
N ALA A 143 -6.85 8.79 -3.51
CA ALA A 143 -7.43 7.87 -2.53
C ALA A 143 -7.92 6.58 -3.19
N ALA A 144 -8.57 6.66 -4.35
CA ALA A 144 -9.02 5.49 -5.10
C ALA A 144 -7.85 4.62 -5.57
N PHE A 145 -6.80 5.22 -6.14
CA PHE A 145 -5.57 4.53 -6.51
C PHE A 145 -4.96 3.77 -5.33
N ASN A 146 -4.77 4.47 -4.21
CA ASN A 146 -4.19 3.88 -3.00
C ASN A 146 -5.05 2.74 -2.44
N ARG A 147 -6.38 2.84 -2.56
CA ARG A 147 -7.32 1.78 -2.17
C ARG A 147 -7.09 0.53 -3.01
N GLY A 148 -7.02 0.67 -4.33
CA GLY A 148 -6.79 -0.42 -5.26
C GLY A 148 -5.43 -1.09 -5.09
N PHE A 149 -4.37 -0.30 -4.84
CA PHE A 149 -3.02 -0.80 -4.59
C PHE A 149 -2.95 -1.58 -3.27
N ARG A 150 -3.33 -0.94 -2.15
CA ARG A 150 -3.24 -1.54 -0.81
C ARG A 150 -4.18 -2.74 -0.64
N GLY A 151 -5.33 -2.76 -1.31
CA GLY A 151 -6.27 -3.89 -1.26
C GLY A 151 -5.62 -5.20 -1.70
N TYR A 152 -4.82 -5.17 -2.76
CA TYR A 152 -4.10 -6.36 -3.22
C TYR A 152 -2.80 -6.61 -2.47
N GLU A 153 -2.11 -5.57 -2.00
CA GLU A 153 -0.93 -5.71 -1.13
C GLU A 153 -1.23 -6.48 0.16
N LEU A 154 -2.40 -6.27 0.74
CA LEU A 154 -2.83 -6.99 1.93
C LEU A 154 -3.18 -8.45 1.64
N THR A 155 -3.67 -8.75 0.42
CA THR A 155 -4.25 -10.05 0.08
C THR A 155 -3.24 -10.99 -0.58
N TYR A 156 -2.36 -10.48 -1.44
CA TYR A 156 -1.39 -11.26 -2.18
C TYR A 156 0.03 -10.89 -1.75
N ARG A 157 0.86 -11.90 -1.48
CA ARG A 157 2.31 -11.74 -1.23
C ARG A 157 3.18 -12.42 -2.27
N ARG A 158 2.54 -13.18 -3.16
CA ARG A 158 3.15 -13.86 -4.30
C ARG A 158 2.11 -13.90 -5.42
N CYS A 159 2.56 -13.95 -6.67
CA CYS A 159 1.65 -14.14 -7.79
C CYS A 159 0.93 -15.49 -7.67
N THR A 160 -0.39 -15.48 -7.87
CA THR A 160 -1.26 -16.67 -7.88
C THR A 160 -2.07 -16.71 -9.18
N PRO A 161 -2.65 -17.86 -9.57
CA PRO A 161 -3.54 -17.92 -10.73
C PRO A 161 -4.69 -16.90 -10.64
N ASN A 162 -5.31 -16.78 -9.46
CA ASN A 162 -6.38 -15.80 -9.24
C ASN A 162 -5.88 -14.35 -9.40
N ALA A 163 -4.66 -14.04 -8.95
CA ALA A 163 -4.08 -12.71 -9.16
C ALA A 163 -3.91 -12.39 -10.66
N ARG A 164 -3.52 -13.38 -11.48
CA ARG A 164 -3.42 -13.22 -12.94
C ARG A 164 -4.78 -13.03 -13.60
N ASP A 165 -5.77 -13.80 -13.17
CA ASP A 165 -7.15 -13.68 -13.69
C ASP A 165 -7.74 -12.31 -13.39
N VAL A 166 -7.50 -11.78 -12.18
CA VAL A 166 -7.87 -10.42 -11.80
C VAL A 166 -7.16 -9.40 -12.68
N THR A 167 -5.84 -9.53 -12.87
CA THR A 167 -5.07 -8.62 -13.74
C THR A 167 -5.66 -8.58 -15.15
N ALA A 168 -5.98 -9.72 -15.76
CA ALA A 168 -6.56 -9.78 -17.09
C ALA A 168 -7.90 -9.02 -17.16
N ARG A 169 -8.81 -9.27 -16.22
CA ARG A 169 -10.10 -8.58 -16.14
C ARG A 169 -9.95 -7.07 -15.95
N TYR A 170 -8.97 -6.65 -15.15
CA TYR A 170 -8.73 -5.24 -14.87
C TYR A 170 -8.13 -4.52 -16.07
N LEU A 171 -7.29 -5.18 -16.87
CA LEU A 171 -6.82 -4.62 -18.15
C LEU A 171 -8.00 -4.32 -19.10
N ASP A 172 -8.94 -5.26 -19.23
CA ASP A 172 -10.14 -5.08 -20.04
C ASP A 172 -11.02 -3.93 -19.53
N GLU A 173 -11.25 -3.87 -18.22
CA GLU A 173 -12.07 -2.83 -17.59
C GLU A 173 -11.43 -1.44 -17.75
N THR A 174 -10.12 -1.34 -17.51
CA THR A 174 -9.36 -0.09 -17.66
C THR A 174 -9.45 0.42 -19.11
N ALA A 175 -9.25 -0.47 -20.09
CA ALA A 175 -9.37 -0.12 -21.51
C ALA A 175 -10.79 0.33 -21.89
N LYS A 176 -11.81 -0.35 -21.36
CA LYS A 176 -13.22 -0.01 -21.59
C LYS A 176 -13.58 1.35 -21.03
N ILE A 177 -13.20 1.65 -19.80
CA ILE A 177 -13.49 2.94 -19.15
C ILE A 177 -12.82 4.09 -19.93
N SER A 178 -11.52 3.97 -20.23
CA SER A 178 -10.81 5.00 -20.98
C SER A 178 -11.48 5.27 -22.33
N LYS A 179 -11.87 4.21 -23.06
CA LYS A 179 -12.58 4.35 -24.33
C LYS A 179 -13.96 5.00 -24.18
N ASP A 180 -14.75 4.62 -23.17
CA ASP A 180 -16.08 5.20 -22.95
C ASP A 180 -16.00 6.69 -22.63
N VAL A 181 -15.06 7.07 -21.74
CA VAL A 181 -14.85 8.48 -21.38
C VAL A 181 -14.45 9.29 -22.62
N SER A 182 -13.44 8.84 -23.36
CA SER A 182 -12.98 9.56 -24.56
C SER A 182 -14.05 9.62 -25.66
N TYR A 183 -14.81 8.53 -25.87
CA TYR A 183 -15.85 8.49 -26.89
C TYR A 183 -17.01 9.44 -26.59
N ARG A 184 -17.39 9.57 -25.32
CA ARG A 184 -18.59 10.33 -24.91
C ARG A 184 -18.30 11.77 -24.55
N PHE A 185 -17.09 12.06 -24.06
CA PHE A 185 -16.73 13.36 -23.50
C PHE A 185 -15.48 13.97 -24.14
N GLY A 186 -14.83 13.27 -25.08
CA GLY A 186 -13.72 13.82 -25.85
C GLY A 186 -14.19 14.93 -26.79
N THR A 187 -13.43 16.00 -26.88
CA THR A 187 -13.61 17.02 -27.92
C THR A 187 -13.01 16.52 -29.24
N PRO A 188 -13.73 16.66 -30.37
CA PRO A 188 -13.25 16.29 -31.70
C PRO A 188 -12.09 17.17 -32.19
#